data_AF-A0AAU1I932-F1
#
_entry.id   AF-A0AAU1I932-F1
#
_cell.length_a   1.000
_cell.length_b   1.000
_cell.length_c   1.000
_cell.angle_alpha   90.00
_cell.angle_beta   90.00
_cell.angle_gamma   90.00
#
_symmetry.space_group_name_H-M   'P 1'
#
loop_
_entity.id
_entity.type
_entity.pdbx_description
1 polymer ?
#
loop_
_entity_poly.entity_id
_entity_poly.type
_entity_poly.pdbx_seq_one_letter_code
_entity_poly.pdbx_strand_id
1 'polypeptide(L)'
;MTPAASAEWDDVIGTWDEIRQGYYLGDAPEAVLECARNLEASLRADSPDTALWTLGLVLTGPYVIHARPDAAAEARVLEAMGAVEQALGEASCAHDEHPCDDMPLDDELDALRGVLEMLAHPGRDGAADEPFPEDDSDNWFEHRMTREIWACPRNLAGFARALVGA
;
A
#
# COMPACT_ATOMS: atom_id res chain seq x y z
N MET A 1 11.43 -11.99 12.85
CA MET A 1 11.67 -10.59 12.47
C MET A 1 12.43 -9.88 13.58
N THR A 2 13.43 -9.10 13.19
CA THR A 2 14.30 -8.35 14.11
C THR A 2 13.63 -6.99 14.40
N PRO A 3 13.63 -6.49 15.66
CA PRO A 3 12.94 -5.25 16.05
C PRO A 3 13.34 -3.99 15.26
N ALA A 4 14.51 -3.98 14.61
CA ALA A 4 14.96 -2.86 13.77
C ALA A 4 14.12 -2.73 12.49
N ALA A 5 13.79 -3.84 11.82
CA ALA A 5 13.00 -3.82 10.60
C ALA A 5 11.58 -3.27 10.83
N SER A 6 10.98 -3.53 12.00
CA SER A 6 9.65 -3.01 12.34
C SER A 6 9.65 -1.49 12.58
N ALA A 7 10.69 -0.95 13.23
CA ALA A 7 10.79 0.50 13.46
C ALA A 7 11.10 1.26 12.15
N GLU A 8 11.88 0.65 11.26
CA GLU A 8 12.12 1.18 9.91
C GLU A 8 10.82 1.29 9.10
N TRP A 9 9.90 0.32 9.24
CA TRP A 9 8.60 0.38 8.58
C TRP A 9 7.67 1.46 9.16
N ASP A 10 7.68 1.68 10.48
CA ASP A 10 6.88 2.75 11.11
C ASP A 10 7.22 4.13 10.52
N ASP A 11 8.52 4.43 10.34
CA ASP A 11 8.99 5.70 9.77
C ASP A 11 8.61 5.83 8.27
N VAL A 12 8.75 4.74 7.51
CA VAL A 12 8.39 4.71 6.08
C VAL A 12 6.89 4.90 5.87
N ILE A 13 6.05 4.21 6.65
CA ILE A 13 4.60 4.32 6.59
C ILE A 13 4.15 5.73 7.00
N GLY A 14 4.74 6.29 8.06
CA GLY A 14 4.48 7.66 8.49
C GLY A 14 4.77 8.67 7.39
N THR A 15 5.90 8.51 6.69
CA THR A 15 6.26 9.37 5.55
C THR A 15 5.23 9.30 4.43
N TRP A 16 4.73 8.10 4.09
CA TRP A 16 3.73 7.94 3.04
C TRP A 16 2.37 8.55 3.42
N ASP A 17 1.96 8.43 4.68
CA ASP A 17 0.73 9.04 5.18
C ASP A 17 0.82 10.59 5.18
N GLU A 18 1.97 11.16 5.54
CA GLU A 18 2.21 12.60 5.44
C GLU A 18 2.10 13.11 3.98
N ILE A 19 2.65 12.35 3.02
CA ILE A 19 2.53 12.66 1.58
C ILE A 19 1.07 12.65 1.15
N ARG A 20 0.32 11.61 1.52
CA ARG A 20 -1.11 11.47 1.20
C ARG A 20 -1.93 12.64 1.77
N GLN A 21 -1.70 13.01 3.02
CA GLN A 21 -2.43 14.09 3.68
C GLN A 21 -2.03 15.49 3.17
N GLY A 22 -0.99 15.59 2.34
CA GLY A 22 -0.49 16.87 1.83
C GLY A 22 0.18 17.74 2.89
N TYR A 23 0.50 17.20 4.07
CA TYR A 23 1.21 17.90 5.16
C TYR A 23 2.72 17.97 4.95
N TYR A 24 3.18 17.50 3.80
CA TYR A 24 4.57 17.17 3.60
C TYR A 24 5.48 18.40 3.45
N LEU A 25 6.57 18.43 4.24
CA LEU A 25 7.57 19.53 4.31
C LEU A 25 8.96 19.17 3.73
N GLY A 26 9.13 17.98 3.11
CA GLY A 26 10.42 17.46 2.61
C GLY A 26 10.52 17.27 1.08
N ASP A 27 11.15 16.17 0.62
CA ASP A 27 11.22 15.71 -0.79
C ASP A 27 10.30 14.49 -1.14
N ALA A 28 9.00 14.72 -1.35
CA ALA A 28 7.98 13.70 -1.59
C ALA A 28 8.20 12.93 -2.90
N PRO A 29 8.70 13.58 -3.99
CA PRO A 29 9.08 12.85 -5.19
C PRO A 29 10.16 11.80 -4.92
N GLU A 30 11.12 12.09 -4.02
CA GLU A 30 12.19 11.14 -3.71
C GLU A 30 11.66 9.91 -2.97
N ALA A 31 10.80 10.11 -1.97
CA ALA A 31 10.17 9.03 -1.21
C ALA A 31 9.30 8.12 -2.11
N VAL A 32 8.52 8.71 -3.03
CA VAL A 32 7.73 7.95 -4.01
C VAL A 32 8.62 7.16 -4.96
N LEU A 33 9.68 7.80 -5.49
CA LEU A 33 10.65 7.13 -6.35
C LEU A 33 11.39 5.99 -5.64
N GLU A 34 11.70 6.16 -4.36
CA GLU A 34 12.29 5.13 -3.53
C GLU A 34 11.35 3.94 -3.34
N CYS A 35 10.08 4.21 -3.03
CA CYS A 35 9.04 3.19 -2.95
C CYS A 35 8.94 2.37 -4.25
N ALA A 36 8.92 3.04 -5.41
CA ALA A 36 8.89 2.38 -6.72
C ALA A 36 10.15 1.53 -7.00
N ARG A 37 11.34 1.98 -6.58
CA ARG A 37 12.59 1.20 -6.70
C ARG A 37 12.56 -0.05 -5.83
N ASN A 38 12.11 0.09 -4.58
CA ASN A 38 12.02 -1.01 -3.63
C ASN A 38 10.96 -2.03 -4.04
N LEU A 39 9.82 -1.59 -4.59
CA LEU A 39 8.81 -2.48 -5.15
C LEU A 39 9.38 -3.40 -6.23
N GLU A 40 10.10 -2.85 -7.21
CA GLU A 40 10.71 -3.69 -8.24
C GLU A 40 11.79 -4.63 -7.72
N ALA A 41 12.58 -4.17 -6.74
CA ALA A 41 13.57 -5.03 -6.09
C ALA A 41 12.88 -6.18 -5.35
N SER A 42 11.78 -5.89 -4.65
CA SER A 42 10.94 -6.85 -3.97
C SER A 42 10.35 -7.88 -4.91
N LEU A 43 9.76 -7.43 -6.03
CA LEU A 43 9.22 -8.30 -7.09
C LEU A 43 10.29 -9.23 -7.67
N ARG A 44 11.47 -8.69 -8.00
CA ARG A 44 12.59 -9.49 -8.54
C ARG A 44 13.11 -10.52 -7.55
N ALA A 45 12.99 -10.25 -6.26
CA ALA A 45 13.43 -11.13 -5.19
C ALA A 45 12.33 -12.10 -4.71
N ASP A 46 11.10 -12.01 -5.23
CA ASP A 46 9.92 -12.70 -4.69
C ASP A 46 9.78 -12.48 -3.17
N SER A 47 9.98 -11.23 -2.74
CA SER A 47 10.02 -10.87 -1.33
C SER A 47 8.61 -10.70 -0.75
N PRO A 48 8.38 -11.12 0.51
CA PRO A 48 7.12 -10.89 1.21
C PRO A 48 6.76 -9.41 1.37
N ASP A 49 7.76 -8.51 1.29
CA ASP A 49 7.55 -7.06 1.42
C ASP A 49 6.90 -6.44 0.18
N THR A 50 6.68 -7.22 -0.89
CA THR A 50 6.05 -6.74 -2.14
C THR A 50 4.67 -6.14 -1.86
N ALA A 51 3.93 -6.70 -0.92
CA ALA A 51 2.64 -6.16 -0.51
C ALA A 51 2.77 -4.75 0.11
N LEU A 52 3.75 -4.56 1.02
CA LEU A 52 3.99 -3.26 1.67
C LEU A 52 4.36 -2.18 0.66
N TRP A 53 5.30 -2.47 -0.26
CA TRP A 53 5.70 -1.50 -1.27
C TRP A 53 4.57 -1.20 -2.28
N THR A 54 3.79 -2.20 -2.67
CA THR A 54 2.64 -2.00 -3.58
C THR A 54 1.61 -1.08 -2.93
N LEU A 55 1.21 -1.38 -1.70
CA LEU A 55 0.21 -0.59 -0.97
C LEU A 55 0.73 0.80 -0.57
N GLY A 56 2.04 0.96 -0.37
CA GLY A 56 2.67 2.28 -0.20
C GLY A 56 2.52 3.17 -1.44
N LEU A 57 2.65 2.60 -2.64
CA LEU A 57 2.37 3.32 -3.90
C LEU A 57 0.88 3.60 -4.11
N VAL A 58 -0.01 2.74 -3.63
CA VAL A 58 -1.46 3.02 -3.62
C VAL A 58 -1.76 4.20 -2.71
N LEU A 59 -1.22 4.20 -1.48
CA LEU A 59 -1.41 5.27 -0.50
C LEU A 59 -0.93 6.63 -1.00
N THR A 60 0.21 6.65 -1.72
CA THR A 60 0.80 7.87 -2.28
C THR A 60 0.35 8.18 -3.71
N GLY A 61 -0.46 7.30 -4.31
CA GLY A 61 -0.96 7.40 -5.68
C GLY A 61 -1.68 8.71 -5.99
N PRO A 62 -2.63 9.18 -5.15
CA PRO A 62 -3.32 10.46 -5.38
C PRO A 62 -2.38 11.65 -5.48
N TYR A 63 -1.29 11.68 -4.69
CA TYR A 63 -0.26 12.71 -4.80
C TYR A 63 0.40 12.69 -6.18
N VAL A 64 0.76 11.52 -6.68
CA VAL A 64 1.40 11.36 -8.00
C VAL A 64 0.45 11.80 -9.12
N ILE A 65 -0.79 11.33 -9.10
CA ILE A 65 -1.75 11.51 -10.19
C ILE A 65 -2.33 12.94 -10.21
N HIS A 66 -2.68 13.48 -9.04
CA HIS A 66 -3.41 14.74 -8.95
C HIS A 66 -2.51 15.94 -8.65
N ALA A 67 -1.50 15.80 -7.78
CA ALA A 67 -0.58 16.90 -7.51
C ALA A 67 0.49 17.06 -8.60
N ARG A 68 0.74 16.00 -9.39
CA ARG A 68 1.70 15.96 -10.53
C ARG A 68 3.02 16.64 -10.20
N PRO A 69 3.71 16.18 -9.15
CA PRO A 69 4.87 16.87 -8.61
C PRO A 69 6.08 16.81 -9.55
N ASP A 70 6.19 15.71 -10.31
CA ASP A 70 7.25 15.47 -11.29
C ASP A 70 6.84 14.35 -12.27
N ALA A 71 7.14 14.54 -13.55
CA ALA A 71 6.76 13.60 -14.61
C ALA A 71 7.61 12.32 -14.61
N ALA A 72 8.86 12.39 -14.11
CA ALA A 72 9.70 11.19 -14.00
C ALA A 72 9.24 10.31 -12.83
N ALA A 73 8.84 10.91 -11.71
CA ALA A 73 8.19 10.19 -10.61
C ALA A 73 6.91 9.48 -11.05
N GLU A 74 6.02 10.18 -11.77
CA GLU A 74 4.79 9.59 -12.32
C GLU A 74 5.08 8.39 -13.23
N ALA A 75 5.93 8.57 -14.25
CA ALA A 75 6.28 7.50 -15.17
C ALA A 75 6.87 6.28 -14.46
N ARG A 76 7.70 6.51 -13.43
CA ARG A 76 8.36 5.45 -12.68
C ARG A 76 7.39 4.65 -11.81
N VAL A 77 6.40 5.31 -11.20
CA VAL A 77 5.35 4.67 -10.41
C VAL A 77 4.46 3.80 -11.31
N LEU A 78 4.04 4.35 -12.46
CA LEU A 78 3.23 3.61 -13.43
C LEU A 78 3.98 2.39 -13.98
N GLU A 79 5.28 2.50 -14.25
CA GLU A 79 6.13 1.38 -14.66
C GLU A 79 6.19 0.30 -13.57
N ALA A 80 6.44 0.68 -12.32
CA ALA A 80 6.53 -0.26 -11.20
C ALA A 80 5.20 -0.99 -10.95
N MET A 81 4.07 -0.28 -11.01
CA MET A 81 2.75 -0.87 -10.83
C MET A 81 2.34 -1.73 -12.04
N GLY A 82 2.67 -1.31 -13.26
CA GLY A 82 2.53 -2.16 -14.45
C GLY A 82 3.31 -3.47 -14.32
N ALA A 83 4.49 -3.45 -13.70
CA ALA A 83 5.26 -4.67 -13.44
C ALA A 83 4.58 -5.58 -12.40
N VAL A 84 3.94 -5.02 -11.35
CA VAL A 84 3.12 -5.79 -10.41
C VAL A 84 1.97 -6.48 -11.14
N GLU A 85 1.20 -5.73 -11.94
CA GLU A 85 0.08 -6.30 -12.70
C GLU A 85 0.54 -7.42 -13.63
N GLN A 86 1.64 -7.22 -14.36
CA GLN A 86 2.18 -8.25 -15.26
C GLN A 86 2.67 -9.49 -14.52
N ALA A 87 3.31 -9.32 -13.35
CA ALA A 87 3.85 -10.44 -12.59
C ALA A 87 2.77 -11.25 -11.86
N LEU A 88 1.74 -10.57 -11.34
CA LEU A 88 0.77 -11.16 -10.41
C LEU A 88 -0.65 -11.29 -11.00
N GLY A 89 -0.93 -10.67 -12.13
CA GLY A 89 -2.29 -10.54 -12.68
C GLY A 89 -2.96 -11.86 -13.10
N GLU A 90 -2.18 -12.90 -13.39
CA GLU A 90 -2.69 -14.24 -13.72
C GLU A 90 -2.56 -15.24 -12.56
N ALA A 91 -2.03 -14.81 -11.41
CA ALA A 91 -1.86 -15.68 -10.26
C ALA A 91 -3.21 -16.05 -9.64
N SER A 92 -3.48 -17.35 -9.49
CA SER A 92 -4.69 -17.84 -8.84
C SER A 92 -4.60 -17.73 -7.32
N CYS A 93 -5.70 -17.37 -6.67
CA CYS A 93 -5.86 -17.39 -5.22
C CYS A 93 -7.19 -18.08 -4.84
N ALA A 94 -7.28 -18.56 -3.60
CA ALA A 94 -8.45 -19.28 -3.09
C ALA A 94 -9.41 -18.40 -2.27
N HIS A 95 -9.12 -17.09 -2.14
CA HIS A 95 -9.95 -16.15 -1.40
C HIS A 95 -11.23 -15.84 -2.20
N ASP A 96 -12.36 -15.76 -1.52
CA ASP A 96 -13.66 -15.48 -2.15
C ASP A 96 -13.88 -13.97 -2.39
N GLU A 97 -13.27 -13.12 -1.57
CA GLU A 97 -13.42 -11.65 -1.59
C GLU A 97 -12.05 -10.95 -1.69
N HIS A 98 -12.02 -9.78 -2.35
CA HIS A 98 -10.80 -9.04 -2.68
C HIS A 98 -11.03 -7.54 -2.51
N PRO A 99 -10.31 -6.83 -1.60
CA PRO A 99 -10.44 -5.38 -1.45
C PRO A 99 -10.22 -4.60 -2.74
N CYS A 100 -9.40 -5.11 -3.66
CA CYS A 100 -9.18 -4.43 -4.94
C CYS A 100 -10.43 -4.36 -5.84
N ASP A 101 -11.45 -5.16 -5.59
CA ASP A 101 -12.67 -5.22 -6.41
C ASP A 101 -13.68 -4.12 -6.02
N ASP A 102 -13.60 -3.58 -4.80
CA ASP A 102 -14.59 -2.65 -4.23
C ASP A 102 -14.05 -1.25 -3.89
N MET A 103 -12.73 -1.04 -3.83
CA MET A 103 -12.13 0.18 -3.29
C MET A 103 -12.36 1.44 -4.18
N PRO A 104 -13.12 2.45 -3.73
CA PRO A 104 -13.06 3.80 -4.27
C PRO A 104 -11.82 4.50 -3.70
N LEU A 105 -10.90 4.89 -4.59
CA LEU A 105 -9.54 5.35 -4.28
C LEU A 105 -9.43 6.58 -3.36
N ASP A 106 -10.51 7.28 -3.01
CA ASP A 106 -10.42 8.55 -2.25
C ASP A 106 -10.83 8.41 -0.77
N ASP A 107 -11.99 7.83 -0.44
CA ASP A 107 -12.51 7.80 0.94
C ASP A 107 -11.93 6.62 1.77
N GLU A 108 -11.42 5.56 1.13
CA GLU A 108 -10.91 4.35 1.83
C GLU A 108 -9.40 4.38 2.13
N LEU A 109 -8.68 5.39 1.65
CA LEU A 109 -7.23 5.50 1.88
C LEU A 109 -6.86 5.80 3.33
N ASP A 110 -7.76 6.39 4.12
CA ASP A 110 -7.52 6.66 5.54
C ASP A 110 -7.25 5.35 6.32
N ALA A 111 -7.94 4.28 5.96
CA ALA A 111 -7.78 2.98 6.59
C ALA A 111 -6.58 2.17 6.04
N LEU A 112 -6.06 2.55 4.86
CA LEU A 112 -4.91 1.87 4.24
C LEU A 112 -3.62 2.00 5.06
N ARG A 113 -3.47 3.08 5.84
CA ARG A 113 -2.37 3.20 6.82
C ARG A 113 -2.41 2.06 7.84
N GLY A 114 -3.56 1.80 8.44
CA GLY A 114 -3.72 0.72 9.42
C GLY A 114 -3.42 -0.66 8.84
N VAL A 115 -3.74 -0.86 7.55
CA VAL A 115 -3.38 -2.10 6.83
C VAL A 115 -1.87 -2.25 6.65
N LEU A 116 -1.17 -1.19 6.27
CA LEU A 116 0.28 -1.21 6.14
C LEU A 116 0.96 -1.52 7.48
N GLU A 117 0.51 -0.91 8.56
CA GLU A 117 1.01 -1.18 9.92
C GLU A 117 0.72 -2.65 10.30
N MET A 118 -0.47 -3.16 10.02
CA MET A 118 -0.83 -4.56 10.26
C MET A 118 0.12 -5.53 9.52
N LEU A 119 0.45 -5.25 8.25
CA LEU A 119 1.35 -6.06 7.42
C LEU A 119 2.80 -5.98 7.89
N ALA A 120 3.28 -4.80 8.27
CA ALA A 120 4.65 -4.57 8.73
C ALA A 120 4.94 -5.22 10.09
N HIS A 121 3.90 -5.45 10.91
CA HIS A 121 4.02 -5.95 12.28
C HIS A 121 3.30 -7.29 12.50
N PRO A 122 3.74 -8.40 11.88
CA PRO A 122 3.09 -9.71 11.97
C PRO A 122 3.10 -10.33 13.38
N GLY A 123 3.89 -9.79 14.32
CA GLY A 123 3.92 -10.20 15.72
C GLY A 123 3.10 -9.33 16.67
N ARG A 124 2.55 -8.19 16.21
CA ARG A 124 1.54 -7.41 16.94
C ARG A 124 0.17 -8.01 16.61
N ASP A 125 -0.10 -9.21 17.09
CA ASP A 125 -1.46 -9.75 17.05
C ASP A 125 -2.30 -8.98 18.08
N GLY A 126 -3.14 -8.07 17.59
CA GLY A 126 -4.27 -7.52 18.34
C GLY A 126 -3.98 -6.50 19.45
N ALA A 127 -2.78 -5.94 19.54
CA ALA A 127 -2.51 -4.79 20.43
C ALA A 127 -2.72 -3.47 19.67
N ALA A 128 -3.93 -3.26 19.16
CA ALA A 128 -4.43 -1.90 18.97
C ALA A 128 -4.74 -1.35 20.38
N ASP A 129 -3.70 -0.94 21.11
CA ASP A 129 -3.87 -0.16 22.36
C ASP A 129 -4.32 1.29 22.06
N GLU A 130 -4.39 1.66 20.78
CA GLU A 130 -5.12 2.84 20.31
C GLU A 130 -6.50 2.34 19.82
N PRO A 131 -7.61 2.72 20.47
CA PRO A 131 -8.93 2.45 19.94
C PRO A 131 -9.02 3.09 18.56
N PHE A 132 -9.28 2.29 17.53
CA PHE A 132 -9.81 2.83 16.28
C PHE A 132 -11.03 3.67 16.66
N PRO A 133 -11.14 4.93 16.21
CA PRO A 133 -12.27 5.77 16.58
C PRO A 133 -13.55 5.03 16.21
N GLU A 134 -14.37 4.77 17.23
CA GLU A 134 -15.71 4.19 17.14
C GLU A 134 -16.63 5.16 16.38
N ASP A 135 -16.37 5.41 15.11
CA ASP A 135 -17.33 6.04 14.21
C ASP A 135 -18.13 4.91 13.56
N ASP A 136 -19.45 4.95 13.75
CA ASP A 136 -20.49 4.00 13.29
C ASP A 136 -20.62 3.97 11.75
N SER A 137 -19.51 4.06 11.02
CA SER A 137 -19.42 3.71 9.61
C SER A 137 -19.04 2.23 9.56
N ASP A 138 -19.85 1.39 8.93
CA ASP A 138 -19.55 -0.01 8.62
C ASP A 138 -18.05 -0.20 8.34
N ASN A 139 -17.27 -0.60 9.36
CA ASN A 139 -15.84 -0.66 9.26
C ASN A 139 -15.50 -1.84 8.36
N TRP A 140 -15.32 -1.54 7.07
CA TRP A 140 -14.95 -2.45 6.00
C TRP A 140 -13.75 -3.34 6.38
N PHE A 141 -12.91 -2.87 7.30
CA PHE A 141 -11.70 -3.53 7.79
C PHE A 141 -11.93 -4.45 9.00
N GLU A 142 -12.97 -4.22 9.81
CA GLU A 142 -13.14 -4.89 11.11
C GLU A 142 -13.59 -6.35 11.02
N HIS A 143 -14.21 -6.77 9.91
CA HIS A 143 -14.90 -8.06 9.89
C HIS A 143 -14.34 -9.14 8.97
N ARG A 144 -13.48 -8.88 7.96
CA ARG A 144 -13.14 -9.95 6.98
C ARG A 144 -11.75 -9.99 6.32
N MET A 145 -10.91 -8.96 6.41
CA MET A 145 -9.71 -8.89 5.54
C MET A 145 -8.41 -9.16 6.31
N THR A 146 -7.91 -10.40 6.24
CA THR A 146 -6.65 -10.83 6.88
C THR A 146 -5.40 -10.31 6.16
N ARG A 147 -4.24 -10.35 6.82
CA ARG A 147 -2.92 -10.10 6.19
C ARG A 147 -2.73 -10.88 4.89
N GLU A 148 -3.14 -12.14 4.88
CA GLU A 148 -3.04 -13.03 3.72
C GLU A 148 -3.90 -12.56 2.55
N ILE A 149 -5.10 -12.02 2.84
CA ILE A 149 -5.95 -11.44 1.81
C ILE A 149 -5.31 -10.16 1.28
N TRP A 150 -4.86 -9.23 2.12
CA TRP A 150 -4.21 -7.99 1.66
C TRP A 150 -2.94 -8.21 0.84
N ALA A 151 -2.14 -9.23 1.19
CA ALA A 151 -0.95 -9.61 0.45
C ALA A 151 -1.23 -10.55 -0.75
N CYS A 152 -2.49 -10.90 -1.02
CA CYS A 152 -2.88 -11.80 -2.10
C CYS A 152 -2.45 -11.23 -3.47
N PRO A 153 -1.85 -12.04 -4.37
CA PRO A 153 -1.44 -11.61 -5.70
C PRO A 153 -2.54 -10.90 -6.52
N ARG A 154 -3.78 -11.40 -6.42
CA ARG A 154 -4.94 -10.78 -7.09
C ARG A 154 -5.23 -9.37 -6.58
N ASN A 155 -5.10 -9.14 -5.27
CA ASN A 155 -5.28 -7.81 -4.70
C ASN A 155 -4.19 -6.85 -5.14
N LEU A 156 -2.93 -7.28 -5.05
CA LEU A 156 -1.80 -6.45 -5.48
C LEU A 156 -1.90 -6.07 -6.96
N ALA A 157 -2.26 -7.04 -7.82
CA ALA A 157 -2.47 -6.78 -9.25
C ALA A 157 -3.70 -5.89 -9.51
N GLY A 158 -4.78 -6.04 -8.75
CA GLY A 158 -5.99 -5.23 -8.86
C GLY A 158 -5.73 -3.76 -8.54
N PHE A 159 -5.05 -3.50 -7.42
CA PHE A 159 -4.64 -2.14 -7.05
C PHE A 159 -3.65 -1.53 -8.04
N ALA A 160 -2.70 -2.33 -8.52
CA ALA A 160 -1.77 -1.91 -9.56
C ALA A 160 -2.50 -1.47 -10.84
N ARG A 161 -3.47 -2.27 -11.31
CA ARG A 161 -4.29 -1.93 -12.47
C ARG A 161 -5.10 -0.66 -12.26
N ALA A 162 -5.71 -0.50 -11.08
CA ALA A 162 -6.49 0.70 -10.76
C ALA A 162 -5.63 1.97 -10.84
N LEU A 163 -4.40 1.92 -10.31
CA LEU A 163 -3.49 3.06 -10.36
C LEU A 163 -2.96 3.34 -11.78
N VAL A 164 -2.72 2.31 -12.60
CA VAL A 164 -2.27 2.48 -14.00
C VAL A 164 -3.39 2.99 -14.91
N GLY A 165 -4.64 2.65 -14.60
CA GLY A 165 -5.82 3.05 -15.39
C GLY A 165 -6.45 4.38 -14.99
N ALA A 166 -5.99 5.01 -13.91
CA ALA A 166 -6.47 6.31 -13.40
C ALA A 166 -5.88 7.50 -14.19
#